data_AF-T1A1M1-F1
#
_entry.id   AF-T1A1M1-F1
#
_cell.length_a   1.000
_cell.length_b   1.000
_cell.length_c   1.000
_cell.angle_alpha   90.00
_cell.angle_beta   90.00
_cell.angle_gamma   90.00
#
_symmetry.space_group_name_H-M   'P 1'
#
loop_
_entity.id
_entity.type
_entity.pdbx_description
1 polymer ?
#
loop_
_entity_poly.entity_id
_entity_poly.type
_entity_poly.pdbx_seq_one_letter_code
_entity_poly.pdbx_strand_id
1 'polypeptide(L)' 'YSAVAIMSEIGDIKRFKDKGHLASYAGLIPTQYQSGDREIKGHITKHGPPMLRYILVLAAHSLIKYSKKMRKKYLSIVHR' A
#
# COMPACT_ATOMS: atom_id res chain seq x y z
N TYR A 1 -10.02 11.39 -11.93
CA TYR A 1 -10.76 11.05 -10.70
C TYR A 1 -9.91 10.43 -9.60
N SER A 2 -8.95 9.55 -9.91
CA SER A 2 -8.08 8.90 -8.92
C SER A 2 -7.30 9.88 -8.02
N ALA A 3 -6.74 10.96 -8.57
CA ALA A 3 -5.98 11.95 -7.79
C ALA A 3 -6.85 12.66 -6.73
N VAL A 4 -8.06 13.09 -7.10
CA VAL A 4 -8.99 13.76 -6.18
C VAL A 4 -9.44 12.78 -5.09
N ALA A 5 -9.79 11.54 -5.46
CA ALA A 5 -10.20 10.54 -4.48
C ALA A 5 -9.07 10.20 -3.48
N ILE A 6 -7.82 10.08 -3.95
CA ILE A 6 -6.67 9.89 -3.05
C ILE A 6 -6.52 11.09 -2.10
N MET A 7 -6.64 12.32 -2.63
CA MET A 7 -6.50 13.53 -1.82
C MET A 7 -7.63 13.67 -0.80
N SER A 8 -8.86 13.29 -1.14
CA SER A 8 -9.99 13.29 -0.21
C SER A 8 -9.84 12.27 0.92
N GLU A 9 -9.32 11.08 0.62
CA GLU A 9 -9.12 10.01 1.61
C GLU A 9 -7.91 10.26 2.53
N ILE A 10 -6.84 10.87 1.98
CA ILE A 10 -5.63 11.20 2.73
C ILE A 10 -5.80 12.52 3.49
N GLY A 11 -6.52 13.50 2.93
CA GLY A 11 -6.54 14.87 3.44
C GLY A 11 -5.15 15.51 3.36
N ASP A 12 -4.62 15.98 4.50
CA ASP A 12 -3.27 16.54 4.57
C ASP A 12 -2.21 15.42 4.65
N ILE A 13 -1.34 15.36 3.65
CA ILE A 13 -0.22 14.41 3.60
C ILE A 13 0.79 14.64 4.74
N LYS A 14 0.91 15.87 5.26
CA LYS A 14 1.87 16.22 6.33
C LYS A 14 1.50 15.60 7.68
N ARG A 15 0.28 15.08 7.84
CA ARG A 15 -0.13 14.34 9.04
C ARG A 15 0.64 13.03 9.22
N PHE A 16 1.27 12.52 8.15
CA PHE A 16 2.06 11.31 8.19
C PHE A 16 3.54 11.65 8.33
N LYS A 17 4.18 11.11 9.37
CA LYS A 17 5.62 11.28 9.63
C LYS A 17 6.50 10.74 8.50
N ASP A 18 6.07 9.64 7.89
CA ASP A 18 6.77 9.00 6.78
C ASP A 18 5.80 8.21 5.88
N LYS A 19 6.35 7.68 4.78
CA LYS A 19 5.63 6.81 3.83
C LYS A 19 5.13 5.50 4.45
N GLY A 20 5.75 5.03 5.54
CA GLY A 20 5.35 3.81 6.24
C GLY A 20 4.05 4.00 7.01
N HIS A 21 3.90 5.15 7.67
CA HIS A 21 2.65 5.54 8.35
C HIS A 21 1.50 5.69 7.36
N LEU A 22 1.76 6.26 6.17
CA LEU A 22 0.77 6.32 5.11
C LEU A 22 0.39 4.92 4.60
N ALA A 23 1.37 4.02 4.38
CA ALA A 23 1.10 2.65 3.95
C ALA A 23 0.32 1.86 5.00
N SER A 24 0.60 2.10 6.29
CA SER A 24 -0.16 1.53 7.42
C SER A 24 -1.60 2.01 7.42
N TYR A 25 -1.81 3.32 7.25
CA TYR A 25 -3.14 3.94 7.14
C TYR A 25 -3.93 3.44 5.93
N ALA A 26 -3.27 3.22 4.80
CA ALA A 26 -3.90 2.65 3.61
C ALA A 26 -4.13 1.12 3.71
N GLY A 27 -3.70 0.48 4.81
CA GLY A 27 -3.87 -0.96 5.01
C GLY A 27 -3.04 -1.83 4.05
N LEU A 28 -1.91 -1.30 3.57
CA LEU A 28 -0.98 -1.94 2.62
C LEU A 28 0.20 -2.64 3.30
N ILE A 29 0.23 -2.65 4.64
CA ILE A 29 1.25 -3.37 5.43
C ILE A 29 0.76 -4.79 5.78
N PRO A 30 1.66 -5.76 5.97
CA PRO A 30 1.29 -7.06 6.53
C PRO A 30 0.79 -6.89 7.97
N THR A 31 -0.13 -7.74 8.40
CA THR A 31 -0.49 -7.88 9.80
C THR A 31 0.70 -8.45 10.56
N GLN A 32 0.94 -7.91 11.76
CA GLN A 32 1.93 -8.42 12.69
C GLN A 32 1.21 -8.84 13.96
N TYR A 33 1.28 -10.13 14.28
CA TYR A 33 0.81 -10.67 15.55
C TYR A 33 2.04 -11.06 16.36
N GLN A 34 2.28 -10.35 17.47
CA GLN A 34 3.44 -10.58 18.33
C GLN A 34 2.96 -10.86 19.76
N SER A 35 3.22 -12.08 20.23
CA SER A 35 2.92 -12.52 21.59
C SER A 35 4.20 -13.06 22.22
N GLY A 36 4.89 -12.23 23.01
CA GLY A 36 6.10 -12.60 23.76
C GLY A 36 7.21 -13.17 22.87
N ASP A 37 7.21 -14.50 22.71
CA ASP A 37 8.22 -15.29 22.00
C ASP A 37 7.94 -15.50 20.49
N ARG A 38 6.75 -15.13 20.00
CA ARG A 38 6.34 -15.45 18.63
C ARG A 38 5.93 -14.21 17.86
N GLU A 39 6.60 -13.96 16.74
CA GLU A 39 6.23 -12.97 15.72
C GLU A 39 5.66 -13.69 14.49
N ILE A 40 4.41 -13.41 14.14
CA ILE A 40 3.74 -13.95 12.96
C ILE A 40 3.38 -12.79 12.03
N LYS A 41 3.90 -12.84 10.80
CA LYS A 41 3.52 -11.92 9.71
C LYS A 41 2.44 -12.58 8.87
N GLY A 42 1.28 -11.95 8.78
CA GLY A 42 0.11 -12.47 8.08
C GLY A 42 -0.24 -11.70 6.81
N HIS A 43 -1.52 -11.78 6.42
CA HIS A 43 -2.07 -11.04 5.28
C HIS A 43 -2.00 -9.52 5.46
N ILE A 44 -2.34 -8.76 4.42
CA ILE A 44 -2.49 -7.30 4.56
C ILE A 44 -3.48 -6.94 5.67
N THR A 45 -3.19 -5.88 6.43
CA THR A 45 -4.03 -5.43 7.56
C THR A 45 -5.43 -5.02 7.13
N LYS A 46 -5.59 -4.47 5.92
CA LYS A 46 -6.86 -3.90 5.41
C LYS A 46 -7.43 -2.80 6.32
N HIS A 47 -6.62 -2.24 7.24
CA HIS A 47 -7.00 -1.11 8.06
C HIS A 47 -7.13 0.18 7.23
N GLY A 48 -7.97 1.09 7.70
CA GLY A 48 -8.22 2.38 7.05
C GLY A 48 -9.16 2.30 5.84
N PRO A 49 -9.13 3.29 4.93
CA PRO A 49 -10.16 3.45 3.93
C PRO A 49 -10.04 2.41 2.80
N PRO A 50 -11.07 1.58 2.55
CA PRO A 50 -11.02 0.56 1.52
C PRO A 50 -10.88 1.17 0.12
N MET A 51 -11.45 2.37 -0.10
CA MET A 51 -11.37 3.09 -1.37
C MET A 51 -9.94 3.55 -1.67
N LEU A 52 -9.23 4.11 -0.68
CA LEU A 52 -7.84 4.51 -0.82
C LEU A 52 -6.96 3.32 -1.21
N ARG A 53 -7.12 2.18 -0.52
CA ARG A 53 -6.41 0.94 -0.83
C ARG A 53 -6.71 0.47 -2.25
N TYR A 54 -7.98 0.45 -2.64
CA TYR A 54 -8.41 0.03 -3.98
C TYR A 54 -7.76 0.88 -5.07
N ILE A 55 -7.82 2.20 -4.96
CA ILE A 55 -7.28 3.12 -5.97
C ILE A 55 -5.76 2.98 -6.07
N LEU A 56 -5.05 2.84 -4.95
CA LEU A 56 -3.59 2.66 -4.94
C LEU A 56 -3.19 1.33 -5.62
N VAL A 57 -3.90 0.25 -5.33
CA VAL A 57 -3.67 -1.06 -5.99
C VAL A 57 -3.95 -0.96 -7.48
N LEU A 58 -5.09 -0.37 -7.87
CA LEU A 58 -5.45 -0.19 -9.28
C LEU A 58 -4.41 0.66 -10.03
N ALA A 59 -3.92 1.73 -9.41
CA ALA A 59 -2.87 2.58 -9.97
C ALA A 59 -1.55 1.81 -10.14
N ALA A 60 -1.16 0.98 -9.16
CA ALA A 60 0.02 0.13 -9.24
C ALA A 60 -0.07 -0.89 -10.38
N HIS A 61 -1.21 -1.58 -10.53
CA HIS A 61 -1.45 -2.50 -11.64
C HIS A 61 -1.41 -1.79 -12.99
N SER A 62 -2.01 -0.59 -13.09
CA SER A 62 -1.95 0.23 -14.29
C SER A 62 -0.50 0.60 -14.64
N LEU A 63 0.31 1.01 -13.66
CA LEU A 63 1.72 1.32 -13.86
C LEU A 63 2.51 0.11 -14.35
N ILE A 64 2.28 -1.08 -13.80
CA ILE A 64 2.92 -2.33 -14.22
C ILE A 64 2.53 -2.67 -15.68
N LYS A 65 1.28 -2.42 -16.07
CA LYS A 65 0.78 -2.69 -17.42
C LYS A 65 1.41 -1.78 -18.48
N TYR A 66 1.47 -0.47 -18.21
CA TYR A 66 1.87 0.51 -19.21
C TYR A 66 3.37 0.87 -19.18
N SER A 67 4.06 0.71 -18.04
CA SER A 67 5.48 1.06 -17.91
C SER A 67 6.39 -0.16 -17.90
N LYS A 68 7.22 -0.31 -18.95
CA LYS A 68 8.24 -1.37 -19.04
C LYS A 68 9.21 -1.36 -17.85
N LYS A 69 9.59 -0.17 -17.36
CA LYS A 69 10.48 -0.01 -16.19
C LYS A 69 9.83 -0.56 -14.91
N MET A 70 8.57 -0.21 -14.66
CA MET A 70 7.85 -0.68 -13.47
C MET A 70 7.56 -2.18 -13.55
N ARG A 71 7.23 -2.70 -14.74
CA ARG A 71 7.09 -4.13 -14.97
C ARG A 71 8.36 -4.90 -14.62
N LYS A 72 9.53 -4.45 -15.09
CA LYS A 72 10.82 -5.10 -14.75
C LYS A 72 11.07 -5.13 -13.24
N LYS A 73 10.79 -4.02 -12.54
CA LYS A 73 10.92 -3.93 -11.08
C LYS A 73 9.92 -4.83 -10.34
N TYR A 74 8.68 -4.94 -10.82
CA TYR A 74 7.70 -5.87 -10.27
C TYR A 74 8.18 -7.32 -10.42
N LEU A 75 8.64 -7.71 -11.61
CA LEU A 75 9.16 -9.05 -11.86
C LEU A 75 10.37 -9.36 -10.96
N SER A 76 11.26 -8.41 -10.67
CA SER A 76 12.39 -8.68 -9.75
C SER A 76 11.96 -8.90 -8.30
N ILE A 77 10.78 -8.42 -7.91
CA ILE A 77 10.23 -8.63 -6.55
C ILE A 77 9.50 -9.97 -6.47
N VAL A 78 8.76 -10.35 -7.51
CA VAL A 78 7.96 -11.59 -7.53
C VAL A 78 8.82 -12.85 -7.69
N HIS A 79 9.93 -12.78 -8.42
CA HIS A 79 10.84 -13.92 -8.60
C HIS A 79 11.86 -14.06 -7.46
N ARG A 80 11.71 -13.31 -6.38
CA ARG A 80 12.57 -13.35 -5.20
C ARG A 80 11.89 -14.11 -4.08
#